data_AF-A0A376E8V5-F1
#
_entry.id   AF-A0A376E8V5-F1
#
_cell.length_a   1.000
_cell.length_b   1.000
_cell.length_c   1.000
_cell.angle_alpha   90.00
_cell.angle_beta   90.00
_cell.angle_gamma   90.00
#
_symmetry.space_group_name_H-M   'P 1'
#
loop_
_entity.id
_entity.type
_entity.pdbx_description
1 polymer ?
#
loop_
_entity_poly.entity_id
_entity_poly.type
_entity_poly.pdbx_seq_one_letter_code
_entity_poly.pdbx_strand_id
1 'polypeptide(L)'
;MGIFDFFKWKSRSSVFNSEIKTPESVIHPFTKQCQLLKEEFGLVIPQSSIDCLIRFNLPVDNYYYSLFWHFKNDFLEVFYNEKFIQWVVNRYKEVYGADADLKILQEQLDEAKFEFDLKNDSFQSNIIDFDLINQCYAEFKASGEKLMITINFDYENLILNTEMKGYVGQNYPSFNGLYKTTAGIQYKQLEDFKLLEDIIQNLLDEKEKNKNFPF
;
A
#
# COMPACT_ATOMS: atom_id res chain seq x y z
N MET A 1 45.01 -66.72 -6.07
CA MET A 1 44.80 -66.60 -7.53
C MET A 1 44.01 -67.82 -7.96
N GLY A 2 42.81 -67.81 -8.52
CA GLY A 2 41.75 -66.83 -8.78
C GLY A 2 40.55 -67.70 -9.16
N ILE A 3 39.41 -67.52 -8.47
CA ILE A 3 38.26 -68.43 -8.47
C ILE A 3 37.21 -67.86 -9.43
N PHE A 4 36.94 -68.60 -10.50
CA PHE A 4 35.67 -68.78 -11.21
C PHE A 4 34.76 -67.58 -11.54
N ASP A 5 34.68 -67.29 -12.84
CA ASP A 5 33.51 -67.47 -13.71
C ASP A 5 32.12 -66.88 -13.39
N PHE A 6 31.53 -66.39 -14.49
CA PHE A 6 30.10 -66.33 -14.79
C PHE A 6 29.23 -65.34 -14.01
N PHE A 7 28.70 -64.32 -14.71
CA PHE A 7 27.27 -64.18 -15.00
C PHE A 7 26.99 -62.99 -15.94
N LYS A 8 26.52 -63.30 -17.15
CA LYS A 8 25.60 -62.43 -17.91
C LYS A 8 24.25 -62.48 -17.19
N TRP A 9 23.61 -61.33 -16.87
CA TRP A 9 22.19 -61.06 -17.21
C TRP A 9 21.77 -59.63 -16.76
N LYS A 10 21.20 -58.87 -17.70
CA LYS A 10 20.29 -57.72 -17.46
C LYS A 10 19.29 -57.96 -16.32
N SER A 11 19.14 -56.99 -15.42
CA SER A 11 17.85 -56.52 -14.89
C SER A 11 18.00 -55.02 -14.57
N ARG A 12 17.38 -54.14 -15.35
CA ARG A 12 16.07 -53.51 -15.11
C ARG A 12 15.91 -52.92 -13.70
N SER A 13 15.91 -51.58 -13.69
CA SER A 13 15.06 -50.68 -12.91
C SER A 13 15.12 -50.77 -11.38
N SER A 14 15.78 -49.77 -10.79
CA SER A 14 15.20 -48.96 -9.71
C SER A 14 16.10 -47.72 -9.56
N VAL A 15 15.92 -46.73 -10.43
CA VAL A 15 16.24 -45.36 -10.01
C VAL A 15 15.15 -45.06 -8.98
N PHE A 16 15.54 -45.02 -7.71
CA PHE A 16 14.74 -44.39 -6.68
C PHE A 16 14.59 -42.93 -7.10
N ASN A 17 13.60 -42.64 -7.93
CA ASN A 17 12.97 -41.33 -7.95
C ASN A 17 12.25 -41.23 -6.61
N SER A 18 13.00 -40.89 -5.56
CA SER A 18 12.39 -40.05 -4.53
C SER A 18 12.03 -38.78 -5.28
N GLU A 19 10.78 -38.71 -5.75
CA GLU A 19 10.12 -37.43 -5.92
C GLU A 19 10.36 -36.72 -4.59
N ILE A 20 11.33 -35.80 -4.59
CA ILE A 20 11.40 -34.77 -3.59
C ILE A 20 10.07 -34.06 -3.79
N LYS A 21 9.07 -34.46 -3.00
CA LYS A 21 7.90 -33.64 -2.78
C LYS A 21 8.49 -32.37 -2.21
N THR A 22 8.71 -31.40 -3.09
CA THR A 22 8.86 -30.00 -2.70
C THR A 22 7.71 -29.79 -1.72
N PRO A 23 7.99 -29.46 -0.45
CA PRO A 23 6.91 -29.17 0.48
C PRO A 23 6.07 -28.11 -0.22
N GLU A 24 4.77 -28.37 -0.41
CA GLU A 24 3.83 -27.35 -0.87
C GLU A 24 4.14 -26.13 -0.01
N SER A 25 4.65 -25.07 -0.63
CA SER A 25 4.99 -23.88 0.13
C SER A 25 3.67 -23.45 0.75
N VAL A 26 3.60 -23.49 2.08
CA VAL A 26 2.43 -23.01 2.79
C VAL A 26 2.44 -21.51 2.56
N ILE A 27 1.75 -21.08 1.51
CA ILE A 27 1.65 -19.67 1.14
C ILE A 27 0.96 -18.98 2.31
N HIS A 28 1.69 -18.06 2.95
CA HIS A 28 1.16 -17.31 4.08
C HIS A 28 -0.15 -16.60 3.66
N PRO A 29 -1.21 -16.63 4.47
CA PRO A 29 -2.49 -16.00 4.12
C PRO A 29 -2.36 -14.54 3.69
N PHE A 30 -1.42 -13.80 4.31
CA PHE A 30 -1.08 -12.43 3.93
C PHE A 30 -0.68 -12.27 2.45
N THR A 31 0.06 -13.23 1.89
CA THR A 31 0.46 -13.19 0.48
C THR A 31 -0.75 -13.24 -0.45
N LYS A 32 -1.76 -14.07 -0.10
CA LYS A 32 -3.03 -14.13 -0.86
C LYS A 32 -3.80 -12.80 -0.77
N GLN A 33 -3.76 -12.13 0.37
CA GLN A 33 -4.36 -10.81 0.52
C GLN A 33 -3.69 -9.75 -0.34
N CYS A 34 -2.36 -9.75 -0.37
CA CYS A 34 -1.62 -8.83 -1.23
C CYS A 34 -1.96 -9.05 -2.71
N GLN A 35 -2.16 -10.32 -3.10
CA GLN A 35 -2.61 -10.66 -4.45
C GLN A 35 -4.03 -10.16 -4.72
N LEU A 36 -4.97 -10.36 -3.78
CA LEU A 36 -6.34 -9.83 -3.89
C LEU A 36 -6.34 -8.30 -4.02
N LEU A 37 -5.55 -7.59 -3.20
CA LEU A 37 -5.43 -6.14 -3.26
C LEU A 37 -4.95 -5.64 -4.64
N LYS A 38 -4.01 -6.37 -5.23
CA LYS A 38 -3.49 -6.08 -6.56
C LYS A 38 -4.52 -6.37 -7.66
N GLU A 39 -5.17 -7.53 -7.59
CA GLU A 39 -6.09 -7.99 -8.63
C GLU A 39 -7.42 -7.24 -8.63
N GLU A 40 -7.99 -6.97 -7.45
CA GLU A 40 -9.28 -6.30 -7.33
C GLU A 40 -9.17 -4.78 -7.34
N PHE A 41 -8.10 -4.20 -6.80
CA PHE A 41 -8.00 -2.75 -6.57
C PHE A 41 -6.74 -2.10 -7.17
N GLY A 42 -5.87 -2.89 -7.82
CA GLY A 42 -4.63 -2.36 -8.39
C GLY A 42 -3.60 -1.88 -7.35
N LEU A 43 -3.80 -2.20 -6.07
CA LEU A 43 -2.92 -1.78 -4.98
C LEU A 43 -1.78 -2.79 -4.80
N VAL A 44 -0.54 -2.29 -4.86
CA VAL A 44 0.66 -3.15 -4.89
C VAL A 44 1.50 -2.96 -3.65
N ILE A 45 1.67 -4.05 -2.90
CA ILE A 45 2.69 -4.17 -1.85
C ILE A 45 3.89 -4.90 -2.48
N PRO A 46 5.09 -4.31 -2.50
CA PRO A 46 6.25 -4.96 -3.09
C PRO A 46 6.59 -6.29 -2.42
N GLN A 47 7.10 -7.23 -3.20
CA GLN A 47 7.41 -8.58 -2.70
C GLN A 47 8.41 -8.55 -1.53
N SER A 48 9.42 -7.68 -1.56
CA SER A 48 10.38 -7.59 -0.46
C SER A 48 9.72 -7.14 0.86
N SER A 49 8.74 -6.25 0.79
CA SER A 49 7.93 -5.87 1.95
C SER A 49 7.07 -7.04 2.45
N ILE A 50 6.48 -7.82 1.54
CA ILE A 50 5.73 -9.04 1.89
C ILE A 50 6.65 -10.02 2.61
N ASP A 51 7.82 -10.30 2.04
CA ASP A 51 8.79 -11.24 2.58
C ASP A 51 9.26 -10.83 3.97
N CYS A 52 9.56 -9.54 4.20
CA CYS A 52 9.90 -9.02 5.52
C CYS A 52 8.75 -9.17 6.53
N LEU A 53 7.51 -8.86 6.12
CA LEU A 53 6.33 -8.94 6.99
C LEU A 53 6.00 -10.39 7.38
N ILE A 54 6.24 -11.38 6.52
CA ILE A 54 5.96 -12.80 6.81
C ILE A 54 7.17 -13.58 7.32
N ARG A 55 8.34 -12.96 7.42
CA ARG A 55 9.61 -13.63 7.79
C ARG A 55 9.53 -14.44 9.09
N PHE A 56 8.75 -13.97 10.07
CA PHE A 56 8.57 -14.65 11.36
C PHE A 56 7.31 -15.53 11.43
N ASN A 57 6.58 -15.64 10.31
CA ASN A 57 5.35 -16.42 10.21
C ASN A 57 4.38 -16.09 11.37
N LEU A 58 4.18 -14.79 11.61
CA LEU A 58 3.31 -14.32 12.70
C LEU A 58 1.87 -14.77 12.44
N PRO A 59 1.05 -14.93 13.50
CA PRO A 59 -0.36 -15.23 13.35
C PRO A 59 -1.07 -14.24 12.40
N VAL A 60 -2.08 -14.72 11.66
CA VAL A 60 -2.80 -13.93 10.64
C VAL A 60 -3.50 -12.70 11.23
N ASP A 61 -3.93 -12.82 12.48
CA ASP A 61 -4.56 -11.77 13.30
C ASP A 61 -3.54 -10.82 13.93
N ASN A 62 -2.25 -10.93 13.59
CA ASN A 62 -1.24 -10.00 14.07
C ASN A 62 -1.54 -8.57 13.59
N TYR A 63 -1.32 -7.61 14.49
CA TYR A 63 -1.51 -6.18 14.26
C TYR A 63 -0.93 -5.68 12.93
N TYR A 64 0.27 -6.11 12.54
CA TYR A 64 0.91 -5.67 11.30
C TYR A 64 0.17 -6.06 10.02
N TYR A 65 -0.69 -7.08 10.07
CA TYR A 65 -1.52 -7.50 8.93
C TYR A 65 -2.90 -6.86 8.93
N SER A 66 -3.39 -6.40 10.10
CA SER A 66 -4.76 -5.92 10.31
C SER A 66 -5.22 -4.86 9.30
N LEU A 67 -4.36 -3.87 9.03
CA LEU A 67 -4.62 -2.78 8.09
C LEU A 67 -4.85 -3.26 6.64
N PHE A 68 -4.28 -4.39 6.24
CA PHE A 68 -4.49 -4.97 4.91
C PHE A 68 -5.76 -5.79 4.81
N TRP A 69 -6.29 -6.28 5.94
CA TRP A 69 -7.59 -6.97 6.01
C TRP A 69 -8.75 -5.98 6.06
N HIS A 70 -8.55 -4.82 6.70
CA HIS A 70 -9.58 -3.82 6.99
C HIS A 70 -9.38 -2.49 6.26
N PHE A 71 -8.62 -2.48 5.16
CA PHE A 71 -8.22 -1.29 4.43
C PHE A 71 -9.36 -0.39 3.94
N LYS A 72 -10.59 -0.92 3.84
CA LYS A 72 -11.70 -0.23 3.16
C LYS A 72 -12.16 1.06 3.83
N ASN A 73 -12.16 1.18 5.17
CA ASN A 73 -12.95 2.25 5.80
C ASN A 73 -12.27 3.12 6.86
N ASP A 74 -11.05 2.83 7.33
CA ASP A 74 -10.43 3.66 8.39
C ASP A 74 -8.94 3.95 8.17
N PHE A 75 -8.32 3.25 7.23
CA PHE A 75 -6.87 3.31 7.06
C PHE A 75 -6.45 3.87 5.71
N LEU A 76 -7.36 4.00 4.76
CA LEU A 76 -7.06 4.53 3.43
C LEU A 76 -7.11 6.05 3.43
N GLU A 77 -6.06 6.69 2.92
CA GLU A 77 -6.03 8.14 2.68
C GLU A 77 -5.56 8.40 1.24
N VAL A 78 -6.22 9.34 0.58
CA VAL A 78 -5.83 9.83 -0.74
C VAL A 78 -5.08 11.15 -0.58
N PHE A 79 -3.85 11.20 -1.09
CA PHE A 79 -3.05 12.41 -1.08
C PHE A 79 -3.17 13.15 -2.42
N TYR A 80 -3.58 14.41 -2.32
CA TYR A 80 -3.66 15.32 -3.44
C TYR A 80 -2.27 15.83 -3.83
N ASN A 81 -2.09 16.13 -5.12
CA ASN A 81 -0.93 16.85 -5.61
C ASN A 81 -1.33 18.25 -6.08
N GLU A 82 -0.34 19.12 -6.25
CA GLU A 82 -0.53 20.51 -6.64
C GLU A 82 -1.36 20.67 -7.92
N LYS A 83 -1.10 19.83 -8.94
CA LYS A 83 -1.82 19.87 -10.21
C LYS A 83 -3.31 19.59 -10.03
N PHE A 84 -3.64 18.58 -9.23
CA PHE A 84 -5.04 18.23 -8.95
C PHE A 84 -5.75 19.36 -8.21
N ILE A 85 -5.14 19.92 -7.17
CA ILE A 85 -5.73 21.04 -6.41
C ILE A 85 -5.96 22.26 -7.30
N GLN A 86 -4.98 22.62 -8.13
CA GLN A 86 -5.14 23.71 -9.09
C GLN A 86 -6.29 23.43 -10.07
N TRP A 87 -6.43 22.21 -10.56
CA TRP A 87 -7.49 21.80 -11.47
C TRP A 87 -8.87 21.93 -10.83
N VAL A 88 -9.05 21.38 -9.64
CA VAL A 88 -10.32 21.41 -8.91
C VAL A 88 -10.72 22.85 -8.60
N VAL A 89 -9.79 23.70 -8.15
CA VAL A 89 -10.09 25.12 -7.86
C VAL A 89 -10.51 25.87 -9.12
N ASN A 90 -9.83 25.65 -10.25
CA ASN A 90 -10.20 26.27 -11.51
C ASN A 90 -11.61 25.85 -11.92
N ARG A 91 -11.92 24.54 -11.88
CA ARG A 91 -13.25 24.03 -12.24
C ARG A 91 -14.34 24.53 -11.29
N TYR A 92 -14.05 24.62 -10.00
CA TYR A 92 -14.98 25.18 -9.02
C TYR A 92 -15.31 26.64 -9.33
N LYS A 93 -14.31 27.46 -9.67
CA LYS A 93 -14.52 28.87 -10.07
C LYS A 93 -15.24 29.02 -11.41
N GLU A 94 -15.06 28.08 -12.34
CA GLU A 94 -15.83 28.05 -13.59
C GLU A 94 -17.32 27.81 -13.35
N VAL A 95 -17.65 26.92 -12.40
CA VAL A 95 -19.05 26.54 -12.08
C VAL A 95 -19.73 27.58 -11.19
N TYR A 96 -19.04 28.08 -10.16
CA TYR A 96 -19.64 28.92 -9.11
C TYR A 96 -19.24 30.40 -9.19
N GLY A 97 -18.37 30.78 -10.12
CA GLY A 97 -17.88 32.15 -10.33
C GLY A 97 -16.47 32.38 -9.80
N ALA A 98 -15.78 33.38 -10.38
CA ALA A 98 -14.37 33.66 -10.09
C ALA A 98 -14.08 34.03 -8.62
N ASP A 99 -15.04 34.67 -7.95
CA ASP A 99 -14.98 35.12 -6.56
C ASP A 99 -15.68 34.15 -5.58
N ALA A 100 -15.95 32.91 -6.01
CA ALA A 100 -16.59 31.90 -5.16
C ALA A 100 -15.76 31.62 -3.90
N ASP A 101 -16.45 31.50 -2.76
CA ASP A 101 -15.84 31.13 -1.48
C ASP A 101 -15.33 29.69 -1.54
N LEU A 102 -14.04 29.52 -1.27
CA LEU A 102 -13.35 28.23 -1.31
C LEU A 102 -13.49 27.44 -0.01
N LYS A 103 -14.10 28.01 1.04
CA LYS A 103 -14.25 27.31 2.32
C LYS A 103 -15.02 26.00 2.19
N ILE A 104 -16.11 26.01 1.41
CA ILE A 104 -16.91 24.80 1.16
C ILE A 104 -16.07 23.77 0.39
N LEU A 105 -15.31 24.21 -0.61
CA LEU A 105 -14.44 23.31 -1.37
C LEU A 105 -13.33 22.70 -0.50
N GLN A 106 -12.74 23.50 0.39
CA GLN A 106 -11.74 23.05 1.36
C GLN A 106 -12.31 21.94 2.24
N GLU A 107 -13.49 22.16 2.83
CA GLU A 107 -14.18 21.16 3.65
C GLU A 107 -14.48 19.87 2.86
N GLN A 108 -14.96 20.00 1.62
CA GLN A 108 -15.21 18.84 0.76
C GLN A 108 -13.92 18.05 0.46
N LEU A 109 -12.81 18.73 0.13
CA LEU A 109 -11.53 18.08 -0.13
C LEU A 109 -10.94 17.41 1.12
N ASP A 110 -11.12 18.04 2.28
CA ASP A 110 -10.63 17.51 3.55
C ASP A 110 -11.33 16.22 3.97
N GLU A 111 -12.62 16.09 3.65
CA GLU A 111 -13.39 14.88 3.91
C GLU A 111 -13.18 13.83 2.82
N ALA A 112 -13.20 14.24 1.54
CA ALA A 112 -13.08 13.34 0.40
C ALA A 112 -11.82 12.44 0.47
N LYS A 113 -10.71 12.93 1.02
CA LYS A 113 -9.46 12.16 1.08
C LYS A 113 -9.58 10.84 1.86
N PHE A 114 -10.55 10.72 2.77
CA PHE A 114 -10.81 9.50 3.54
C PHE A 114 -11.99 8.68 3.00
N GLU A 115 -12.71 9.22 2.02
CA GLU A 115 -13.98 8.70 1.52
C GLU A 115 -13.84 8.11 0.11
N PHE A 116 -12.64 7.62 -0.25
CA PHE A 116 -12.37 7.07 -1.57
C PHE A 116 -12.74 5.59 -1.66
N ASP A 117 -13.74 5.28 -2.47
CA ASP A 117 -14.13 3.91 -2.78
C ASP A 117 -13.25 3.36 -3.90
N LEU A 118 -12.34 2.44 -3.55
CA LEU A 118 -11.44 1.76 -4.50
C LEU A 118 -12.15 0.93 -5.55
N LYS A 119 -13.32 0.36 -5.25
CA LYS A 119 -14.08 -0.50 -6.17
C LYS A 119 -14.75 0.33 -7.26
N ASN A 120 -15.32 1.47 -6.84
CA ASN A 120 -16.00 2.39 -7.75
C ASN A 120 -15.05 3.43 -8.35
N ASP A 121 -13.82 3.52 -7.83
CA ASP A 121 -12.79 4.48 -8.25
C ASP A 121 -13.29 5.94 -8.16
N SER A 122 -13.95 6.25 -7.04
CA SER A 122 -14.63 7.53 -6.82
C SER A 122 -14.73 7.87 -5.33
N PHE A 123 -14.80 9.15 -5.00
CA PHE A 123 -15.11 9.66 -3.67
C PHE A 123 -16.61 9.52 -3.38
N GLN A 124 -16.99 8.96 -2.24
CA GLN A 124 -18.39 8.72 -1.87
C GLN A 124 -18.62 8.98 -0.38
N SER A 125 -19.58 9.85 -0.05
CA SER A 125 -20.06 10.04 1.32
C SER A 125 -21.58 10.06 1.34
N ASN A 126 -22.16 9.62 2.45
CA ASN A 126 -23.61 9.73 2.68
C ASN A 126 -24.05 11.14 3.11
N ILE A 127 -23.10 12.01 3.45
CA ILE A 127 -23.36 13.31 4.08
C ILE A 127 -22.93 14.47 3.18
N ILE A 128 -21.88 14.26 2.37
CA ILE A 128 -21.28 15.30 1.54
C ILE A 128 -21.34 14.90 0.07
N ASP A 129 -21.72 15.86 -0.78
CA ASP A 129 -21.69 15.73 -2.22
C ASP A 129 -20.26 15.95 -2.75
N PHE A 130 -19.74 14.99 -3.51
CA PHE A 130 -18.42 15.02 -4.14
C PHE A 130 -18.48 15.01 -5.67
N ASP A 131 -19.64 15.24 -6.30
CA ASP A 131 -19.81 15.13 -7.75
C ASP A 131 -18.79 15.95 -8.55
N LEU A 132 -18.54 17.20 -8.14
CA LEU A 132 -17.52 18.04 -8.78
C LEU A 132 -16.11 17.47 -8.63
N ILE A 133 -15.76 16.98 -7.45
CA ILE A 133 -14.43 16.40 -7.15
C ILE A 133 -14.24 15.11 -7.96
N ASN A 134 -15.28 14.28 -8.03
CA ASN A 134 -15.30 13.05 -8.83
C ASN A 134 -15.14 13.35 -10.32
N GLN A 135 -15.83 14.36 -10.84
CA GLN A 135 -15.64 14.81 -12.22
C GLN A 135 -14.19 15.24 -12.46
N CYS A 136 -13.64 16.07 -11.58
CA CYS A 136 -12.25 16.53 -11.67
C CYS A 136 -11.27 15.35 -11.59
N TYR A 137 -11.52 14.38 -10.73
CA TYR A 137 -10.70 13.17 -10.60
C TYR A 137 -10.70 12.32 -11.86
N ALA A 138 -11.87 12.08 -12.45
CA ALA A 138 -11.99 11.33 -13.69
C ALA A 138 -11.23 12.00 -14.85
N GLU A 139 -11.34 13.32 -14.98
CA GLU A 139 -10.60 14.10 -15.98
C GLU A 139 -9.08 14.08 -15.71
N PHE A 140 -8.68 14.24 -14.45
CA PHE A 140 -7.28 14.19 -14.03
C PHE A 140 -6.67 12.82 -14.36
N LYS A 141 -7.39 11.73 -14.05
CA LYS A 141 -6.99 10.37 -14.40
C LYS A 141 -6.92 10.13 -15.90
N ALA A 142 -7.88 10.66 -16.67
CA ALA A 142 -7.88 10.56 -18.13
C ALA A 142 -6.66 11.26 -18.78
N SER A 143 -6.06 12.25 -18.11
CA SER A 143 -4.81 12.89 -18.55
C SER A 143 -3.56 12.02 -18.33
N GLY A 144 -3.68 10.88 -17.67
CA GLY A 144 -2.58 9.97 -17.30
C GLY A 144 -1.93 10.29 -15.96
N GLU A 145 -2.41 11.32 -15.26
CA GLU A 145 -1.99 11.66 -13.90
C GLU A 145 -2.71 10.76 -12.87
N LYS A 146 -2.12 10.61 -11.68
CA LYS A 146 -2.68 9.79 -10.60
C LYS A 146 -2.55 10.46 -9.24
N LEU A 147 -3.55 10.27 -8.40
CA LEU A 147 -3.47 10.60 -6.97
C LEU A 147 -2.78 9.46 -6.22
N MET A 148 -2.15 9.80 -5.11
CA MET A 148 -1.44 8.82 -4.29
C MET A 148 -2.41 8.21 -3.30
N ILE A 149 -2.53 6.89 -3.29
CA ILE A 149 -3.34 6.13 -2.35
C ILE A 149 -2.41 5.47 -1.34
N THR A 150 -2.70 5.70 -0.07
CA THR A 150 -1.92 5.16 1.04
C THR A 150 -2.78 4.36 2.01
N ILE A 151 -2.14 3.50 2.79
CA ILE A 151 -2.72 2.93 4.00
C ILE A 151 -1.90 3.38 5.21
N ASN A 152 -2.59 3.77 6.28
CA ASN A 152 -1.96 4.11 7.55
C ASN A 152 -1.29 2.86 8.16
N PHE A 153 0.04 2.87 8.13
CA PHE A 153 0.92 1.85 8.69
C PHE A 153 1.68 2.47 9.86
N ASP A 154 1.25 2.15 11.09
CA ASP A 154 1.90 2.59 12.34
C ASP A 154 2.12 4.11 12.44
N TYR A 155 1.07 4.91 12.18
CA TYR A 155 1.09 6.38 12.16
C TYR A 155 1.89 6.99 11.00
N GLU A 156 2.28 6.19 10.03
CA GLU A 156 2.90 6.61 8.78
C GLU A 156 2.05 6.14 7.57
N ASN A 157 2.37 6.60 6.36
CA ASN A 157 1.56 6.34 5.17
C ASN A 157 2.27 5.45 4.16
N LEU A 158 1.90 4.17 4.10
CA LEU A 158 2.40 3.22 3.11
C LEU A 158 1.76 3.49 1.74
N ILE A 159 2.58 3.75 0.73
CA ILE A 159 2.14 4.06 -0.63
C ILE A 159 1.91 2.78 -1.44
N LEU A 160 0.82 2.73 -2.22
CA LEU A 160 0.37 1.48 -2.86
C LEU A 160 0.17 1.54 -4.38
N ASN A 161 -0.01 2.70 -4.99
CA ASN A 161 -0.44 2.80 -6.40
C ASN A 161 0.48 3.66 -7.30
N THR A 162 1.50 4.32 -6.74
CA THR A 162 2.44 5.15 -7.49
C THR A 162 3.78 4.45 -7.73
N GLU A 163 4.74 5.16 -8.35
CA GLU A 163 6.11 4.63 -8.46
C GLU A 163 6.78 4.46 -7.09
N MET A 164 6.32 5.20 -6.09
CA MET A 164 6.78 5.12 -4.70
C MET A 164 6.12 3.97 -3.93
N LYS A 165 5.49 3.00 -4.59
CA LYS A 165 4.88 1.82 -3.93
C LYS A 165 5.88 1.10 -3.02
N GLY A 166 5.46 0.78 -1.80
CA GLY A 166 6.32 0.19 -0.76
C GLY A 166 7.20 1.17 0.02
N TYR A 167 7.20 2.45 -0.36
CA TYR A 167 7.70 3.50 0.53
C TYR A 167 6.61 3.89 1.52
N VAL A 168 7.07 4.26 2.69
CA VAL A 168 6.28 4.84 3.77
C VAL A 168 6.67 6.31 3.86
N GLY A 169 5.69 7.20 3.69
CA GLY A 169 5.84 8.64 3.87
C GLY A 169 5.37 9.04 5.27
N GLN A 170 6.11 9.95 5.90
CA GLN A 170 5.75 10.44 7.23
C GLN A 170 4.86 11.68 7.14
N ASN A 171 3.94 11.78 8.09
CA ASN A 171 3.12 12.96 8.32
C ASN A 171 3.31 13.37 9.79
N TYR A 172 4.40 14.10 10.11
CA TYR A 172 4.71 14.61 11.44
C TYR A 172 3.64 15.58 11.98
N PRO A 173 2.77 15.17 12.91
CA PRO A 173 1.67 16.03 13.38
C PRO A 173 2.14 17.24 14.20
N SER A 174 3.38 17.24 14.69
CA SER A 174 3.95 18.22 15.62
C SER A 174 4.79 19.33 14.95
N PHE A 175 5.02 19.27 13.64
CA PHE A 175 5.65 20.36 12.87
C PHE A 175 4.70 20.77 11.73
N ASN A 176 4.32 22.05 11.67
CA ASN A 176 3.46 22.66 10.64
C ASN A 176 4.00 22.57 9.18
N GLY A 177 4.91 21.65 8.87
CA GLY A 177 5.61 21.54 7.59
C GLY A 177 4.88 20.76 6.48
N LEU A 178 3.75 20.12 6.77
CA LEU A 178 3.16 19.10 5.86
C LEU A 178 1.98 19.60 5.04
N TYR A 179 1.56 20.84 5.28
CA TYR A 179 0.47 21.43 4.54
C TYR A 179 1.04 22.38 3.49
N LYS A 180 0.70 22.12 2.24
CA LYS A 180 0.90 23.07 1.15
C LYS A 180 -0.38 23.82 0.86
N THR A 181 -0.23 25.05 0.39
CA THR A 181 -1.34 25.86 -0.09
C THR A 181 -1.18 26.11 -1.58
N THR A 182 -2.17 25.69 -2.35
CA THR A 182 -2.25 25.92 -3.80
C THR A 182 -3.60 26.55 -4.12
N ALA A 183 -3.60 27.67 -4.83
CA ALA A 183 -4.81 28.38 -5.26
C ALA A 183 -5.82 28.70 -4.13
N GLY A 184 -5.35 28.86 -2.88
CA GLY A 184 -6.19 29.15 -1.72
C GLY A 184 -6.71 27.92 -0.98
N ILE A 185 -6.38 26.70 -1.45
CA ILE A 185 -6.69 25.43 -0.78
C ILE A 185 -5.44 24.89 -0.10
N GLN A 186 -5.59 24.49 1.16
CA GLN A 186 -4.57 23.82 1.96
C GLN A 186 -4.74 22.30 1.85
N TYR A 187 -3.66 21.55 1.64
CA TYR A 187 -3.69 20.09 1.55
C TYR A 187 -2.40 19.48 2.08
N LYS A 188 -2.50 18.23 2.54
CA LYS A 188 -1.35 17.48 3.07
C LYS A 188 -0.46 16.98 1.93
N GLN A 189 0.85 17.00 2.16
CA GLN A 189 1.84 16.32 1.34
C GLN A 189 2.68 15.39 2.21
N LEU A 190 2.99 14.20 1.69
CA LEU A 190 3.93 13.28 2.32
C LEU A 190 5.38 13.67 2.03
N GLU A 191 6.22 13.50 3.04
CA GLU A 191 7.66 13.74 2.99
C GLU A 191 8.42 12.61 3.69
N ASP A 192 9.75 12.70 3.72
CA ASP A 192 10.65 11.78 4.45
C ASP A 192 10.44 10.29 4.13
N PHE A 193 10.30 9.99 2.83
CA PHE A 193 10.04 8.64 2.35
C PHE A 193 11.16 7.66 2.71
N LYS A 194 10.76 6.52 3.29
CA LYS A 194 11.64 5.37 3.58
C LYS A 194 11.02 4.09 3.05
N LEU A 195 11.83 3.11 2.68
CA LEU A 195 11.30 1.81 2.29
C LEU A 195 10.73 1.09 3.51
N LEU A 196 9.54 0.49 3.36
CA LEU A 196 8.93 -0.32 4.41
C LEU A 196 9.85 -1.45 4.88
N GLU A 197 10.59 -2.05 3.95
CA GLU A 197 11.60 -3.06 4.23
C GLU A 197 12.67 -2.57 5.21
N ASP A 198 13.22 -1.37 4.99
CA ASP A 198 14.24 -0.79 5.87
C ASP A 198 13.65 -0.50 7.26
N ILE A 199 12.41 0.00 7.33
CA ILE A 199 11.72 0.25 8.59
C ILE A 199 11.55 -1.05 9.37
N ILE A 200 11.03 -2.09 8.74
CA ILE A 200 10.82 -3.39 9.37
C ILE A 200 12.16 -3.96 9.84
N GLN A 201 13.21 -3.94 9.01
CA GLN A 201 14.52 -4.48 9.39
C GLN A 201 15.10 -3.75 10.60
N ASN A 202 15.00 -2.42 10.66
CA ASN A 202 15.46 -1.64 11.80
C ASN A 202 14.71 -2.00 13.10
N LEU A 203 13.38 -2.13 13.05
CA LEU A 203 12.56 -2.51 14.21
C LEU A 203 12.90 -3.91 14.73
N LEU A 204 13.27 -4.82 13.84
CA LEU A 204 13.69 -6.18 14.20
C LEU A 204 15.06 -6.18 14.87
N ASP A 205 16.02 -5.45 14.30
CA ASP A 205 17.37 -5.31 14.85
C ASP A 205 17.34 -4.69 16.26
N GLU A 206 16.47 -3.72 16.50
CA GLU A 206 16.25 -3.14 17.83
C GLU A 206 15.66 -4.15 18.83
N LYS A 207 14.68 -4.95 18.41
CA LYS A 207 14.11 -6.01 19.25
C LYS A 207 15.15 -7.07 19.63
N GLU A 208 16.04 -7.44 18.71
CA GLU A 208 17.14 -8.38 18.99
C GLU A 208 18.17 -7.79 19.95
N LYS A 209 18.55 -6.52 19.77
CA LYS A 209 19.45 -5.82 20.71
C LYS A 209 18.86 -5.76 22.13
N ASN A 210 17.56 -5.48 22.25
CA ASN A 210 16.88 -5.39 23.54
C ASN A 210 16.69 -6.76 24.22
N LYS A 211 16.63 -7.86 23.47
CA LYS A 211 16.65 -9.22 24.04
C LYS A 211 18.00 -9.60 24.63
N ASN A 212 19.09 -9.05 24.10
CA ASN A 212 20.46 -9.35 24.52
C ASN A 212 20.96 -8.47 25.68
N PHE A 213 20.17 -7.48 26.11
CA PHE A 213 20.41 -6.70 27.31
C PHE A 213 19.21 -6.81 28.27
N PRO A 214 19.12 -7.88 29.06
CA PRO A 214 18.22 -7.88 30.20
C PRO A 214 18.80 -6.90 31.24
N PHE A 215 18.00 -5.92 31.65
CA PHE A 215 18.24 -5.18 32.88
C PHE A 215 18.15 -6.12 34.09
#